data_AF-A0AAV1ZA71-F1
#
_entry.id   AF-A0AAV1ZA71-F1
#
_cell.length_a   1.000
_cell.length_b   1.000
_cell.length_c   1.000
_cell.angle_alpha   90.00
_cell.angle_beta   90.00
_cell.angle_gamma   90.00
#
_symmetry.space_group_name_H-M   'P 1'
#
loop_
_entity.id
_entity.type
_entity.pdbx_description
1 polymer ?
#
loop_
_entity_poly.entity_id
_entity_poly.type
_entity_poly.pdbx_seq_one_letter_code
_entity_poly.pdbx_strand_id
1 'polypeptide(L)'
;MKCNPDLYYNWAMALKYDENYRLALENFDKALKYDPFWNDPKEQLDMLFKHLENIQLMITKKGKMKPRKIKDILSSLQKELAASSANETFTDKKGQKVVLERSKFSALQEGLNVNKILRGKVICHVYCTDSPSFTFCMIDEEETCFCVNVYNMVQGKGVIIGDSVAIYQPFLQHFNFTFHDKTFIFSSIRVNSPLQLEVNKKKLGQEVIAAPRLSVTLKSD
;
A
#
# COMPACT_ATOMS: atom_id res chain seq x y z
N MET A 1 27.70 -18.91 -9.39
CA MET A 1 26.43 -18.23 -9.01
C MET A 1 25.95 -17.15 -9.98
N LYS A 2 26.74 -16.66 -10.97
CA LYS A 2 26.43 -15.39 -11.65
C LYS A 2 25.37 -15.37 -12.77
N CYS A 3 24.83 -16.52 -13.22
CA CYS A 3 24.01 -16.56 -14.46
C CYS A 3 22.74 -17.42 -14.35
N ASN A 4 22.08 -17.50 -13.18
CA ASN A 4 20.81 -18.22 -13.07
C ASN A 4 19.63 -17.22 -13.17
N PRO A 5 18.87 -17.18 -14.29
CA PRO A 5 17.75 -16.25 -14.46
C PRO A 5 16.64 -16.47 -13.41
N ASP A 6 16.34 -17.72 -13.03
CA ASP A 6 15.33 -18.05 -12.02
C ASP A 6 15.64 -17.44 -10.65
N LEU A 7 16.93 -17.42 -10.27
CA LEU A 7 17.35 -16.82 -9.02
C LEU A 7 17.05 -15.31 -8.99
N TYR A 8 17.35 -14.60 -10.08
CA TYR A 8 17.07 -13.18 -10.18
C TYR A 8 15.57 -12.91 -10.19
N TYR A 9 14.79 -13.71 -10.91
CA TYR A 9 13.33 -13.60 -10.93
C TYR A 9 12.70 -13.84 -9.56
N ASN A 10 13.06 -14.94 -8.88
CA ASN A 10 12.53 -15.26 -7.55
C ASN A 10 12.90 -14.19 -6.52
N TRP A 11 14.13 -13.66 -6.61
CA TRP A 11 14.55 -12.56 -5.74
C TRP A 11 13.78 -11.26 -6.04
N ALA A 12 13.56 -10.94 -7.32
CA ALA A 12 12.76 -9.79 -7.73
C ALA A 12 11.32 -9.88 -7.20
N MET A 13 10.72 -11.07 -7.22
CA MET A 13 9.38 -11.31 -6.64
C MET A 13 9.35 -11.07 -5.13
N ALA A 14 10.36 -11.54 -4.39
CA ALA A 14 10.47 -11.28 -2.96
C ALA A 14 10.65 -9.78 -2.66
N LEU A 15 11.49 -9.09 -3.43
CA LEU A 15 11.73 -7.65 -3.32
C LEU A 15 10.47 -6.83 -3.66
N LYS A 16 9.69 -7.24 -4.68
CA LYS A 16 8.39 -6.66 -5.02
C LYS A 16 7.42 -6.74 -3.83
N TYR A 17 7.37 -7.88 -3.14
CA TYR A 17 6.52 -8.06 -1.96
C TYR A 17 6.96 -7.19 -0.77
N ASP A 18 8.27 -7.01 -0.60
CA ASP A 18 8.90 -6.15 0.41
C ASP A 18 8.86 -4.65 0.07
N GLU A 19 8.25 -4.29 -1.06
CA GLU A 19 8.20 -2.92 -1.62
C GLU A 19 9.58 -2.34 -1.95
N ASN A 20 10.62 -3.17 -2.10
CA ASN A 20 11.92 -2.73 -2.61
C ASN A 20 11.91 -2.64 -4.14
N TYR A 21 11.10 -1.71 -4.65
CA TYR A 21 10.74 -1.63 -6.06
C TYR A 21 11.93 -1.41 -7.00
N ARG A 22 12.90 -0.59 -6.60
CA ARG A 22 14.12 -0.35 -7.40
C ARG A 22 14.87 -1.64 -7.65
N LEU A 23 15.20 -2.38 -6.58
CA LEU A 23 15.92 -3.64 -6.71
C LEU A 23 15.07 -4.72 -7.39
N ALA A 24 13.75 -4.71 -7.21
CA ALA A 24 12.87 -5.64 -7.91
C ALA A 24 12.96 -5.45 -9.43
N LEU A 25 12.81 -4.21 -9.91
CA LEU A 25 12.92 -3.87 -11.34
C LEU A 25 14.29 -4.25 -11.92
N GLU A 26 15.39 -3.89 -11.23
CA GLU A 26 16.75 -4.25 -11.65
C GLU A 26 16.98 -5.76 -11.74
N ASN A 27 16.36 -6.56 -10.86
CA ASN A 27 16.51 -8.01 -10.90
C ASN A 27 15.62 -8.67 -11.95
N PHE A 28 14.44 -8.13 -12.25
CA PHE A 28 13.67 -8.57 -13.42
C PHE A 28 14.44 -8.33 -14.72
N ASP A 29 15.07 -7.17 -14.88
CA ASP A 29 15.95 -6.87 -16.03
C ASP A 29 17.12 -7.85 -16.14
N LYS A 30 17.75 -8.19 -15.01
CA LYS A 30 18.82 -9.19 -14.99
C LYS A 30 18.32 -10.56 -15.42
N ALA A 31 17.14 -10.99 -14.96
CA ALA A 31 16.54 -12.25 -15.39
C ALA A 31 16.35 -12.27 -16.92
N LEU A 32 15.77 -11.20 -17.49
CA LEU A 32 15.58 -11.05 -18.94
C LEU A 32 16.89 -11.00 -19.72
N LYS A 33 17.94 -10.39 -19.15
CA LYS A 33 19.26 -10.35 -19.76
C LYS A 33 19.87 -11.76 -19.89
N TYR A 34 19.64 -12.62 -18.91
CA TYR A 34 20.17 -14.00 -18.91
C TYR A 34 19.29 -14.99 -19.66
N ASP A 35 17.97 -14.75 -19.74
CA ASP A 35 17.05 -15.49 -20.59
C ASP A 35 16.03 -14.54 -21.28
N PRO A 36 16.36 -14.04 -22.49
CA PRO A 36 15.49 -13.10 -23.21
C PRO A 36 14.18 -13.70 -23.73
N PHE A 37 14.05 -15.03 -23.76
CA PHE A 37 12.87 -15.71 -24.27
C PHE A 37 11.88 -16.08 -23.15
N TRP A 38 12.26 -15.87 -21.89
CA TRP A 38 11.37 -16.05 -20.75
C TRP A 38 10.44 -14.85 -20.57
N ASN A 39 9.14 -15.08 -20.77
CA ASN A 39 8.13 -14.01 -20.75
C ASN A 39 7.76 -13.54 -19.35
N ASP A 40 7.75 -14.41 -18.33
CA ASP A 40 7.23 -14.04 -17.00
C ASP A 40 7.98 -12.86 -16.35
N PRO A 41 9.34 -12.79 -16.36
CA PRO A 41 10.04 -11.62 -15.83
C PRO A 41 9.72 -10.33 -16.59
N LYS A 42 9.43 -10.44 -17.89
CA LYS A 42 9.05 -9.30 -18.75
C LYS A 42 7.68 -8.78 -18.35
N GLU A 43 6.71 -9.67 -18.25
CA GLU A 43 5.36 -9.34 -17.83
C GLU A 43 5.36 -8.72 -16.43
N GLN A 44 6.08 -9.31 -15.48
CA GLN A 44 6.21 -8.79 -14.12
C GLN A 44 6.88 -7.41 -14.07
N LEU A 45 7.94 -7.20 -14.87
CA LEU A 45 8.60 -5.91 -15.00
C LEU A 45 7.64 -4.84 -15.52
N ASP A 46 6.98 -5.10 -16.66
CA ASP A 46 6.06 -4.17 -17.29
C ASP A 46 4.87 -3.84 -16.37
N MET A 47 4.35 -4.85 -15.68
CA MET A 47 3.26 -4.69 -14.71
C MET A 47 3.68 -3.85 -13.51
N LEU A 48 4.83 -4.14 -12.90
CA LEU A 48 5.34 -3.39 -11.75
C LEU A 48 5.64 -1.94 -12.15
N PHE A 49 6.33 -1.74 -13.27
CA PHE A 49 6.66 -0.42 -13.79
C PHE A 49 5.39 0.42 -13.99
N LYS A 50 4.41 -0.12 -14.73
CA LYS A 50 3.12 0.56 -14.96
C LYS A 50 2.34 0.81 -13.67
N HIS A 51 2.42 -0.11 -12.71
CA HIS A 51 1.77 0.07 -11.41
C HIS A 51 2.36 1.25 -10.64
N LEU A 52 3.69 1.39 -10.60
CA LEU A 52 4.39 2.50 -9.96
C LEU A 52 4.08 3.84 -10.64
N GLU A 53 4.00 3.85 -11.98
CA GLU A 53 3.57 5.04 -12.72
C GLU A 53 2.14 5.45 -12.35
N ASN A 54 1.25 4.47 -12.24
CA ASN A 54 -0.12 4.72 -11.83
C ASN A 54 -0.20 5.23 -10.39
N ILE A 55 0.59 4.67 -9.46
CA ILE A 55 0.68 5.19 -8.07
C ILE A 55 1.09 6.65 -8.09
N GLN A 56 2.20 6.99 -8.74
CA GLN A 56 2.71 8.36 -8.80
C GLN A 56 1.70 9.32 -9.45
N LEU A 57 1.06 8.90 -10.53
CA LEU A 57 0.03 9.68 -11.20
C LEU A 57 -1.17 9.94 -10.28
N MET A 58 -1.65 8.90 -9.59
CA MET A 58 -2.83 8.98 -8.74
C MET A 58 -2.56 9.81 -7.47
N ILE A 59 -1.35 9.75 -6.93
CA ILE A 59 -0.92 10.65 -5.85
C ILE A 59 -0.87 12.09 -6.34
N THR A 60 -0.11 12.35 -7.41
CA THR A 60 0.12 13.71 -7.95
C THR A 60 -1.19 14.39 -8.37
N LYS A 61 -2.12 13.63 -8.95
CA LYS A 61 -3.42 14.14 -9.41
C LYS A 61 -4.54 13.94 -8.40
N LYS A 62 -4.26 13.52 -7.16
CA LYS A 62 -5.25 13.27 -6.10
C LYS A 62 -6.43 12.46 -6.63
N GLY A 63 -6.14 11.30 -7.22
CA GLY A 63 -7.13 10.39 -7.79
C GLY A 63 -7.85 10.93 -9.03
N LYS A 64 -7.30 11.96 -9.68
CA LYS A 64 -7.95 12.71 -10.79
C LYS A 64 -9.28 13.33 -10.37
N MET A 65 -9.44 13.64 -9.08
CA MET A 65 -10.66 14.21 -8.56
C MET A 65 -10.78 15.70 -8.88
N LYS A 66 -12.01 16.17 -9.11
CA LYS A 66 -12.29 17.60 -9.25
C LYS A 66 -11.96 18.33 -7.93
N PRO A 67 -11.34 19.53 -7.95
CA PRO A 67 -10.97 20.26 -6.74
C PRO A 67 -12.14 20.48 -5.76
N ARG A 68 -13.35 20.72 -6.28
CA ARG A 68 -14.56 20.85 -5.45
C ARG A 68 -14.82 19.59 -4.61
N LYS A 69 -14.70 18.40 -5.22
CA LYS A 69 -14.93 17.13 -4.53
C LYS A 69 -13.86 16.85 -3.47
N ILE A 70 -12.62 17.27 -3.72
CA ILE A 70 -11.53 17.20 -2.72
C ILE A 70 -11.87 18.08 -1.52
N LYS A 71 -12.30 19.33 -1.75
CA LYS A 71 -12.73 20.24 -0.67
C LYS A 71 -13.89 19.68 0.14
N ASP A 72 -14.88 19.07 -0.53
CA ASP A 72 -16.01 18.42 0.15
C ASP A 72 -15.52 17.29 1.08
N ILE A 73 -14.61 16.44 0.58
CA ILE A 73 -13.99 15.35 1.36
C ILE A 73 -13.20 15.90 2.56
N LEU A 74 -12.36 16.92 2.36
CA LEU A 74 -11.59 17.56 3.42
C LEU A 74 -12.50 18.17 4.49
N SER A 75 -13.60 18.82 4.09
CA SER A 75 -14.56 19.39 5.03
C SER A 75 -15.25 18.32 5.89
N SER A 76 -15.55 17.15 5.31
CA SER A 76 -16.07 16.00 6.06
C SER A 76 -15.02 15.47 7.05
N LEU A 77 -13.78 15.32 6.59
CA LEU A 77 -12.67 14.85 7.43
C LEU A 77 -12.45 15.80 8.61
N GLN A 78 -12.37 17.12 8.39
CA GLN A 78 -12.21 18.11 9.44
C GLN A 78 -13.31 18.05 10.52
N LYS A 79 -14.58 17.87 10.11
CA LYS A 79 -15.70 17.69 11.05
C LYS A 79 -15.56 16.42 11.88
N GLU A 80 -15.20 15.31 11.26
CA GLU A 80 -15.00 14.04 11.97
C GLU A 80 -13.85 14.13 12.97
N LEU A 81 -12.76 14.79 12.57
CA LEU A 81 -11.58 15.03 13.37
C LEU A 81 -11.85 15.95 14.57
N ALA A 82 -12.66 16.99 14.39
CA ALA A 82 -13.08 17.88 15.48
C ALA A 82 -14.00 17.17 16.50
N ALA A 83 -14.78 16.18 16.06
CA ALA A 83 -15.64 15.39 16.92
C ALA A 83 -14.92 14.21 17.60
N SER A 84 -13.70 13.86 17.16
CA SER A 84 -12.90 12.78 17.74
C SER A 84 -12.01 13.27 18.89
N SER A 85 -11.75 12.41 19.86
CA SER A 85 -10.73 12.66 20.89
C SER A 85 -9.34 12.67 20.25
N ALA A 86 -8.41 13.47 20.78
CA ALA A 86 -7.03 13.52 20.29
C ALA A 86 -6.29 12.19 20.50
N ASN A 87 -6.71 11.42 21.49
CA ASN A 87 -6.12 10.14 21.88
C ASN A 87 -7.15 9.02 21.75
N GLU A 88 -6.69 7.86 21.28
CA GLU A 88 -7.52 6.66 21.14
C GLU A 88 -6.83 5.45 21.77
N THR A 89 -7.57 4.65 22.52
CA THR A 89 -7.04 3.39 23.06
C THR A 89 -7.17 2.25 22.05
N PHE A 90 -6.05 1.63 21.73
CA PHE A 90 -5.93 0.45 20.89
C PHE A 90 -5.36 -0.71 21.72
N THR A 91 -5.86 -1.92 21.48
CA THR A 91 -5.28 -3.12 22.07
C THR A 91 -4.31 -3.72 21.07
N ASP A 92 -3.03 -3.81 21.43
CA ASP A 92 -2.02 -4.36 20.55
C ASP A 92 -2.16 -5.89 20.37
N LYS A 93 -1.32 -6.46 19.52
CA LYS A 93 -1.30 -7.92 19.26
C LYS A 93 -0.97 -8.75 20.51
N LYS A 94 -0.43 -8.13 21.56
CA LYS A 94 -0.09 -8.75 22.85
C LYS A 94 -1.20 -8.56 23.90
N GLY A 95 -2.32 -7.96 23.54
CA GLY A 95 -3.42 -7.69 24.46
C GLY A 95 -3.21 -6.43 25.34
N GLN A 96 -2.17 -5.65 25.09
CA GLN A 96 -1.85 -4.46 25.88
C GLN A 96 -2.62 -3.25 25.37
N LYS A 97 -3.22 -2.47 26.28
CA LYS A 97 -3.86 -1.20 25.94
C LYS A 97 -2.78 -0.14 25.73
N VAL A 98 -2.75 0.40 24.52
CA VAL A 98 -1.85 1.44 24.07
C VAL A 98 -2.68 2.68 23.74
N VAL A 99 -2.21 3.84 24.18
CA VAL A 99 -2.78 5.12 23.77
C VAL A 99 -2.13 5.54 22.46
N LEU A 100 -2.95 5.72 21.43
CA LEU A 100 -2.54 6.22 20.14
C LEU A 100 -2.79 7.72 20.09
N GLU A 101 -1.76 8.46 19.71
CA GLU A 101 -1.81 9.89 19.46
C GLU A 101 -2.05 10.13 17.96
N ARG A 102 -2.98 11.01 17.64
CA ARG A 102 -3.23 11.38 16.25
C ARG A 102 -2.01 12.05 15.61
N SER A 103 -1.66 11.60 14.42
CA SER A 103 -0.59 12.17 13.58
C SER A 103 -1.10 12.52 12.19
N LYS A 104 -0.38 13.42 11.54
CA LYS A 104 -0.57 13.83 10.14
C LYS A 104 0.45 13.15 9.25
N PHE A 105 0.24 13.15 7.93
CA PHE A 105 1.25 12.59 7.02
C PHE A 105 2.59 13.31 7.11
N SER A 106 2.58 14.63 7.21
CA SER A 106 3.76 15.49 7.30
C SER A 106 4.59 15.28 8.57
N ALA A 107 4.00 14.69 9.61
CA ALA A 107 4.63 14.48 10.93
C ALA A 107 5.12 13.05 11.16
N LEU A 108 4.92 12.15 10.20
CA LEU A 108 5.41 10.77 10.28
C LEU A 108 6.92 10.70 10.00
N GLN A 109 7.58 9.78 10.69
CA GLN A 109 8.97 9.41 10.41
C GLN A 109 9.01 8.18 9.51
N GLU A 110 10.08 8.04 8.72
CA GLU A 110 10.29 6.84 7.90
C GLU A 110 10.36 5.58 8.78
N GLY A 111 9.72 4.50 8.34
CA GLY A 111 9.55 3.27 9.09
C GLY A 111 8.32 3.28 10.01
N LEU A 112 8.40 2.51 11.10
CA LEU A 112 7.26 2.27 12.00
C LEU A 112 7.02 3.44 12.96
N ASN A 113 5.84 4.05 12.88
CA ASN A 113 5.42 5.12 13.79
C ASN A 113 4.59 4.54 14.95
N VAL A 114 5.28 4.08 16.00
CA VAL A 114 4.66 3.47 17.18
C VAL A 114 3.78 4.48 17.93
N ASN A 115 2.67 4.02 18.49
CA ASN A 115 1.70 4.83 19.24
C ASN A 115 1.09 6.00 18.45
N LYS A 116 1.19 5.98 17.12
CA LYS A 116 0.53 6.96 16.26
C LYS A 116 -0.68 6.36 15.56
N ILE A 117 -1.68 7.20 15.32
CA ILE A 117 -2.82 6.90 14.44
C ILE A 117 -2.90 7.96 13.35
N LEU A 118 -2.99 7.49 12.11
CA LEU A 118 -3.21 8.34 10.95
C LEU A 118 -4.67 8.23 10.55
N ARG A 119 -5.34 9.37 10.30
CA ARG A 119 -6.73 9.40 9.82
C ARG A 119 -6.80 10.16 8.50
N GLY A 120 -7.60 9.64 7.57
CA GLY A 120 -7.82 10.32 6.30
C GLY A 120 -8.99 9.74 5.53
N LYS A 121 -9.16 10.23 4.30
CA LYS A 121 -10.26 9.85 3.42
C LYS A 121 -9.74 9.19 2.16
N VAL A 122 -10.37 8.10 1.75
CA VAL A 122 -10.05 7.39 0.50
C VAL A 122 -10.47 8.24 -0.70
N ILE A 123 -9.57 8.43 -1.65
CA ILE A 123 -9.82 9.24 -2.84
C ILE A 123 -9.83 8.42 -4.13
N CYS A 124 -9.09 7.31 -4.20
CA CYS A 124 -9.08 6.42 -5.36
C CYS A 124 -8.47 5.06 -5.01
N HIS A 125 -8.71 4.07 -5.88
CA HIS A 125 -8.04 2.78 -5.89
C HIS A 125 -6.95 2.76 -6.97
N VAL A 126 -5.86 2.04 -6.71
CA VAL A 126 -4.83 1.80 -7.71
C VAL A 126 -4.77 0.30 -8.01
N TYR A 127 -5.45 -0.10 -9.08
CA TYR A 127 -5.55 -1.51 -9.46
C TYR A 127 -4.26 -2.01 -10.12
N CYS A 128 -3.85 -3.22 -9.74
CA CYS A 128 -2.85 -4.02 -10.45
C CYS A 128 -3.28 -5.49 -10.31
N THR A 129 -3.34 -6.20 -11.44
CA THR A 129 -3.92 -7.55 -11.54
C THR A 129 -3.15 -8.61 -10.75
N ASP A 130 -1.84 -8.42 -10.58
CA ASP A 130 -0.96 -9.33 -9.84
C ASP A 130 -0.27 -8.60 -8.66
N SER A 131 -0.99 -7.67 -8.03
CA SER A 131 -0.52 -7.03 -6.82
C SER A 131 -0.82 -7.91 -5.60
N PRO A 132 0.18 -8.20 -4.75
CA PRO A 132 -0.04 -8.90 -3.49
C PRO A 132 -0.76 -8.02 -2.44
N SER A 133 -0.88 -6.71 -2.69
CA SER A 133 -1.54 -5.75 -1.83
C SER A 133 -2.78 -5.14 -2.48
N PHE A 134 -3.79 -4.87 -1.65
CA PHE A 134 -4.88 -3.96 -1.99
C PHE A 134 -4.37 -2.52 -1.84
N THR A 135 -4.27 -1.79 -2.96
CA THR A 135 -3.68 -0.46 -3.00
C THR A 135 -4.72 0.63 -3.27
N PHE A 136 -4.72 1.66 -2.43
CA PHE A 136 -5.57 2.85 -2.58
C PHE A 136 -4.79 4.11 -2.21
N CYS A 137 -5.29 5.29 -2.60
CA CYS A 137 -4.76 6.56 -2.11
C CYS A 137 -5.73 7.18 -1.11
N MET A 138 -5.17 7.86 -0.12
CA MET A 138 -5.92 8.60 0.88
C MET A 138 -5.32 9.99 1.10
N ILE A 139 -6.17 10.92 1.55
CA ILE A 139 -5.76 12.29 1.91
C ILE A 139 -6.00 12.56 3.40
N ASP A 140 -5.12 13.32 4.02
CA ASP A 140 -5.30 13.85 5.38
C ASP A 140 -5.87 15.28 5.36
N GLU A 141 -5.96 15.90 6.53
CA GLU A 141 -6.46 17.27 6.70
C GLU A 141 -5.58 18.35 6.07
N GLU A 142 -4.32 18.06 5.75
CA GLU A 142 -3.38 18.98 5.09
C GLU A 142 -3.40 18.81 3.56
N GLU A 143 -4.34 18.01 3.04
CA GLU A 143 -4.43 17.65 1.63
C GLU A 143 -3.19 16.91 1.12
N THR A 144 -2.41 16.31 2.04
CA THR A 144 -1.29 15.42 1.71
C THR A 144 -1.86 14.09 1.27
N CYS A 145 -1.37 13.55 0.15
CA CYS A 145 -1.90 12.35 -0.48
C CYS A 145 -0.85 11.26 -0.56
N PHE A 146 -1.02 10.16 0.17
CA PHE A 146 -0.15 8.98 0.07
C PHE A 146 -0.92 7.78 -0.50
N CYS A 147 -0.19 6.83 -1.08
CA CYS A 147 -0.75 5.50 -1.33
C CYS A 147 -0.65 4.65 -0.05
N VAL A 148 -1.56 3.68 0.07
CA VAL A 148 -1.60 2.70 1.16
C VAL A 148 -1.62 1.32 0.54
N ASN A 149 -0.66 0.49 0.91
CA ASN A 149 -0.56 -0.90 0.46
C ASN A 149 -1.00 -1.82 1.60
N VAL A 150 -2.19 -2.44 1.45
CA VAL A 150 -2.75 -3.35 2.46
C VAL A 150 -2.53 -4.79 2.06
N TYR A 151 -1.71 -5.50 2.83
CA TYR A 151 -1.40 -6.91 2.66
C TYR A 151 -2.33 -7.78 3.48
N ASN A 152 -2.37 -9.07 3.12
CA ASN A 152 -3.16 -10.09 3.81
C ASN A 152 -4.67 -9.74 3.86
N MET A 153 -5.15 -9.02 2.85
CA MET A 153 -6.56 -8.68 2.70
C MET A 153 -7.21 -9.66 1.73
N VAL A 154 -8.39 -10.17 2.07
CA VAL A 154 -9.15 -11.07 1.20
C VAL A 154 -9.64 -10.34 -0.05
N GLN A 155 -9.57 -11.01 -1.20
CA GLN A 155 -10.07 -10.45 -2.46
C GLN A 155 -11.55 -10.10 -2.37
N GLY A 156 -11.94 -8.97 -2.98
CA GLY A 156 -13.32 -8.49 -3.00
C GLY A 156 -13.75 -7.73 -1.73
N LYS A 157 -12.91 -7.69 -0.69
CA LYS A 157 -13.06 -6.75 0.43
C LYS A 157 -12.10 -5.59 0.24
N GLY A 158 -12.45 -4.45 0.81
CA GLY A 158 -11.70 -3.21 0.64
C GLY A 158 -12.38 -2.04 1.30
N VAL A 159 -11.81 -0.87 1.08
CA VAL A 159 -12.47 0.42 1.32
C VAL A 159 -13.03 0.96 0.01
N ILE A 160 -13.92 1.94 0.08
CA ILE A 160 -14.45 2.65 -1.09
C ILE A 160 -14.11 4.14 -1.03
N ILE A 161 -14.19 4.81 -2.18
CA ILE A 161 -13.94 6.26 -2.27
C ILE A 161 -14.89 7.02 -1.34
N GLY A 162 -14.33 7.89 -0.50
CA GLY A 162 -15.05 8.68 0.50
C GLY A 162 -15.09 8.07 1.90
N ASP A 163 -14.68 6.80 2.06
CA ASP A 163 -14.54 6.17 3.38
C ASP A 163 -13.50 6.92 4.23
N SER A 164 -13.79 7.02 5.52
CA SER A 164 -12.81 7.42 6.52
C SER A 164 -12.01 6.22 6.94
N VAL A 165 -10.68 6.30 6.79
CA VAL A 165 -9.77 5.24 7.19
C VAL A 165 -8.86 5.76 8.28
N ALA A 166 -8.74 4.99 9.36
CA ALA A 166 -7.70 5.16 10.35
C ALA A 166 -6.69 4.01 10.24
N ILE A 167 -5.40 4.33 10.32
CA ILE A 167 -4.30 3.37 10.27
C ILE A 167 -3.55 3.43 11.60
N TYR A 168 -3.55 2.32 12.33
CA TYR A 168 -2.83 2.19 13.59
C TYR A 168 -1.36 1.85 13.32
N GLN A 169 -0.47 2.60 13.97
CA GLN A 169 0.98 2.45 13.89
C GLN A 169 1.48 2.39 12.43
N PRO A 170 1.28 3.47 11.66
CA PRO A 170 1.57 3.47 10.23
C PRO A 170 3.06 3.25 9.97
N PHE A 171 3.37 2.43 8.96
CA PHE A 171 4.73 2.23 8.48
C PHE A 171 4.94 3.05 7.21
N LEU A 172 5.71 4.14 7.32
CA LEU A 172 5.96 5.06 6.21
C LEU A 172 7.17 4.61 5.39
N GLN A 173 7.05 4.64 4.07
CA GLN A 173 8.17 4.43 3.14
C GLN A 173 8.26 5.60 2.17
N HIS A 174 9.49 6.03 1.88
CA HIS A 174 9.78 7.02 0.86
C HIS A 174 10.47 6.37 -0.33
N PHE A 175 9.96 6.64 -1.53
CA PHE A 175 10.55 6.18 -2.77
C PHE A 175 11.11 7.38 -3.51
N ASN A 176 12.40 7.29 -3.84
CA ASN A 176 13.09 8.24 -4.71
C ASN A 176 14.15 7.48 -5.49
N PHE A 177 13.82 7.07 -6.71
CA PHE A 177 14.75 6.37 -7.59
C PHE A 177 14.40 6.57 -9.07
N THR A 178 15.36 6.30 -9.94
CA THR A 178 15.20 6.34 -11.40
C THR A 178 15.40 4.95 -11.97
N PHE A 179 14.57 4.57 -12.94
CA PHE A 179 14.68 3.32 -13.70
C PHE A 179 14.17 3.56 -15.13
N HIS A 180 14.95 3.14 -16.15
CA HIS A 180 14.66 3.36 -17.58
C HIS A 180 14.14 4.78 -17.88
N ASP A 181 14.91 5.78 -17.46
CA ASP A 181 14.64 7.22 -17.65
C ASP A 181 13.38 7.79 -16.96
N LYS A 182 12.65 6.98 -16.18
CA LYS A 182 11.56 7.44 -15.34
C LYS A 182 11.98 7.55 -13.89
N THR A 183 11.66 8.69 -13.28
CA THR A 183 11.91 8.95 -11.87
C THR A 183 10.62 8.74 -11.09
N PHE A 184 10.71 7.88 -10.08
CA PHE A 184 9.64 7.55 -9.15
C PHE A 184 9.91 8.26 -7.81
N ILE A 185 9.06 9.24 -7.49
CA ILE A 185 9.10 10.01 -6.25
C ILE A 185 7.70 10.00 -5.64
N PHE A 186 7.51 9.18 -4.62
CA PHE A 186 6.24 9.11 -3.88
C PHE A 186 6.46 8.52 -2.48
N SER A 187 5.44 8.61 -1.63
CA SER A 187 5.44 7.98 -0.30
C SER A 187 4.28 7.00 -0.18
N SER A 188 4.50 5.90 0.52
CA SER A 188 3.47 4.90 0.83
C SER A 188 3.34 4.67 2.33
N ILE A 189 2.16 4.23 2.75
CA ILE A 189 1.96 3.57 4.05
C ILE A 189 1.79 2.08 3.81
N ARG A 190 2.71 1.28 4.35
CA ARG A 190 2.59 -0.18 4.35
C ARG A 190 1.73 -0.65 5.51
N VAL A 191 0.74 -1.48 5.20
CA VAL A 191 -0.17 -2.10 6.17
C VAL A 191 -0.09 -3.61 6.02
N ASN A 192 0.56 -4.28 6.96
CA ASN A 192 0.81 -5.72 6.87
C ASN A 192 -0.44 -6.59 7.13
N SER A 193 -1.45 -6.02 7.79
CA SER A 193 -2.72 -6.69 8.05
C SER A 193 -3.88 -5.70 8.04
N PRO A 194 -5.04 -6.04 7.45
CA PRO A 194 -6.21 -5.17 7.45
C PRO A 194 -6.73 -4.90 8.88
N LEU A 195 -6.37 -5.70 9.88
CA LEU A 195 -6.71 -5.44 11.30
C LEU A 195 -6.07 -4.16 11.86
N GLN A 196 -5.07 -3.60 11.19
CA GLN A 196 -4.51 -2.30 11.54
C GLN A 196 -5.41 -1.13 11.08
N LEU A 197 -6.51 -1.43 10.37
CA LEU A 197 -7.41 -0.45 9.82
C LEU A 197 -8.71 -0.33 10.62
N GLU A 198 -9.19 0.89 10.70
CA GLU A 198 -10.57 1.23 11.06
C GLU A 198 -11.20 1.94 9.88
N VAL A 199 -12.38 1.48 9.45
CA VAL A 199 -13.12 2.05 8.32
C VAL A 199 -14.44 2.59 8.83
N ASN A 200 -14.70 3.88 8.63
CA ASN A 200 -15.90 4.57 9.08
C ASN A 200 -16.21 4.31 10.58
N LYS A 201 -15.18 4.41 11.43
CA LYS A 201 -15.23 4.17 12.89
C LYS A 201 -15.51 2.72 13.30
N LYS A 202 -15.40 1.77 12.36
CA LYS A 202 -15.51 0.33 12.63
C LYS A 202 -14.17 -0.35 12.40
N LYS A 203 -13.66 -1.05 13.43
CA LYS A 203 -12.46 -1.87 13.29
C LYS A 203 -12.75 -3.04 12.36
N LEU A 204 -11.81 -3.32 11.46
CA LEU A 204 -11.91 -4.50 10.61
C LEU A 204 -11.62 -5.77 11.42
N GLY A 205 -12.40 -6.82 11.21
CA GLY A 205 -12.26 -8.09 11.92
C GLY A 205 -11.54 -9.16 11.09
N GLN A 206 -11.55 -10.40 11.59
CA GLN A 206 -10.84 -11.51 10.94
C GLN A 206 -11.43 -11.87 9.56
N GLU A 207 -12.69 -11.52 9.29
CA GLU A 207 -13.41 -11.79 8.05
C GLU A 207 -12.81 -11.09 6.81
N VAL A 208 -11.96 -10.07 7.00
CA VAL A 208 -11.28 -9.38 5.90
C VAL A 208 -9.85 -9.89 5.68
N ILE A 209 -9.38 -10.83 6.50
CA ILE A 209 -8.04 -11.44 6.36
C ILE A 209 -8.10 -12.52 5.29
N ALA A 210 -7.09 -12.56 4.42
CA ALA A 210 -6.97 -13.65 3.46
C ALA A 210 -6.69 -14.98 4.18
N ALA A 211 -7.56 -15.98 3.97
CA ALA A 211 -7.32 -17.33 4.45
C ALA A 211 -6.25 -18.03 3.59
N PRO A 212 -5.36 -18.85 4.17
CA PRO A 212 -4.44 -19.66 3.38
C PRO A 212 -5.24 -20.59 2.46
N ARG A 213 -4.94 -20.59 1.15
CA ARG A 213 -5.56 -21.49 0.18
C ARG A 213 -4.56 -22.59 -0.16
N LEU A 214 -4.94 -23.83 0.12
CA LEU A 214 -4.21 -25.02 -0.32
C LEU A 214 -4.86 -25.53 -1.62
N SER A 215 -4.11 -25.51 -2.73
CA SER A 215 -4.51 -26.16 -3.97
C SER A 215 -3.64 -27.39 -4.19
N VAL A 216 -4.26 -28.57 -4.30
CA VAL A 216 -3.56 -29.83 -4.59
C VAL A 216 -3.89 -30.24 -6.02
N THR A 217 -2.86 -30.37 -6.85
CA THR A 217 -2.98 -30.96 -8.19
C THR A 217 -2.34 -32.34 -8.14
N LEU A 218 -3.17 -33.38 -8.28
CA LEU A 218 -2.67 -34.75 -8.46
C LEU A 218 -2.15 -34.87 -9.89
N LYS A 219 -0.89 -35.30 -10.04
CA LYS A 219 -0.39 -35.74 -11.35
C LYS A 219 -1.02 -37.09 -11.65
N SER A 220 -1.74 -37.18 -12.75
CA SER A 220 -2.10 -38.47 -13.35
C SER A 220 -0.88 -38.97 -14.12
N ASP A 221 -0.49 -40.22 -13.86
CA ASP A 221 0.59 -40.93 -14.56
C ASP A 221 0.28 -41.17 -16.05
#